data_AF-S2JWH7-F1
#
_entry.id   AF-S2JWH7-F1
#
_cell.length_a   1.000
_cell.length_b   1.000
_cell.length_c   1.000
_cell.angle_alpha   90.00
_cell.angle_beta   90.00
_cell.angle_gamma   90.00
#
_symmetry.space_group_name_H-M   'P 1'
#
loop_
_entity.id
_entity.type
_entity.pdbx_description
1 polymer ?
#
loop_
_entity_poly.entity_id
_entity_poly.type
_entity_poly.pdbx_seq_one_letter_code
_entity_poly.pdbx_strand_id
1 'polypeptide(L)' 'MNVDKELKTDQVNRVITAKDNLLHVQFECYNTKMLRVAVNSFLEYLTMVTRTLEEDFEN' A
#
# COMPACT_ATOMS: atom_id res chain seq x y z
N MET A 1 12.73 32.46 -15.72
CA MET A 1 12.20 31.15 -16.16
C MET A 1 11.78 30.43 -14.90
N ASN A 2 10.50 30.55 -14.52
CA ASN A 2 10.00 29.88 -13.34
C ASN A 2 9.74 28.43 -13.75
N VAL A 3 10.57 27.52 -13.24
CA VAL A 3 10.40 26.10 -13.50
C VAL A 3 9.21 25.68 -12.64
N ASP A 4 8.02 25.64 -13.24
CA ASP A 4 6.91 24.87 -12.68
C ASP A 4 7.39 23.43 -12.62
N LYS A 5 7.88 23.04 -11.45
CA LYS A 5 8.00 21.64 -11.09
C LYS A 5 6.58 21.15 -10.96
N GLU A 6 5.99 20.75 -12.08
CA GLU A 6 4.85 19.85 -12.08
C GLU A 6 5.38 18.53 -11.51
N LEU A 7 5.49 18.49 -10.19
CA LEU A 7 5.82 17.33 -9.42
C LEU A 7 4.62 16.41 -9.60
N LYS A 8 4.66 15.59 -10.65
CA LYS A 8 3.98 14.30 -10.68
C LYS A 8 4.69 13.39 -9.66
N THR A 9 4.74 13.84 -8.41
CA THR A 9 5.02 12.99 -7.26
C THR A 9 4.00 11.88 -7.34
N ASP A 10 4.47 10.65 -7.16
CA ASP A 10 3.66 9.44 -7.21
C ASP A 10 2.25 9.69 -6.65
N GLN A 11 1.20 9.48 -7.45
CA GLN A 11 -0.16 9.92 -7.12
C GLN A 11 -0.80 9.05 -6.02
N VAL A 12 -0.02 8.12 -5.48
CA VAL A 12 -0.30 7.24 -4.36
C VAL A 12 0.91 7.30 -3.42
N ASN A 13 0.75 7.90 -2.26
CA ASN A 13 1.67 7.77 -1.14
C ASN A 13 1.16 6.66 -0.21
N ARG A 14 2.06 5.77 0.23
CA ARG A 14 1.76 4.66 1.14
C ARG A 14 2.79 4.60 2.24
N VAL A 15 2.31 4.65 3.49
CA VAL A 15 3.14 4.45 4.67
C VAL A 15 2.74 3.13 5.32
N ILE A 16 3.69 2.21 5.45
CA ILE A 16 3.51 0.91 6.10
C ILE A 16 4.32 0.93 7.39
N THR A 17 3.66 0.68 8.52
CA THR A 17 4.31 0.54 9.83
C THR A 17 3.77 -0.70 10.52
N ALA A 18 4.56 -1.30 11.39
CA ALA A 18 4.12 -2.40 12.23
C ALA A 18 4.38 -2.06 13.70
N LYS A 19 3.43 -2.40 14.57
CA LYS A 19 3.56 -2.30 16.01
C LYS A 19 3.00 -3.57 16.64
N ASP A 20 3.85 -4.30 17.36
CA ASP A 20 3.50 -5.59 17.94
C ASP A 20 2.94 -6.55 16.87
N ASN A 21 1.70 -7.00 17.03
CA ASN A 21 0.99 -7.86 16.08
C ASN A 21 0.06 -7.10 15.12
N LEU A 22 0.21 -5.77 15.01
CA LEU A 22 -0.64 -4.93 14.17
C LEU A 22 0.15 -4.32 13.01
N LEU A 23 -0.31 -4.58 11.78
CA LEU A 23 0.16 -3.93 10.57
C LEU A 23 -0.72 -2.72 10.26
N HIS A 24 -0.13 -1.52 10.29
CA HIS A 24 -0.80 -0.26 9.99
C HIS A 24 -0.39 0.22 8.61
N VAL A 25 -1.37 0.45 7.73
CA VAL A 25 -1.13 0.97 6.38
C VAL A 25 -1.98 2.19 6.13
N GLN A 26 -1.32 3.32 5.84
CA GLN A 26 -1.96 4.58 5.47
C GLN A 26 -1.76 4.84 3.98
N PHE A 27 -2.86 5.20 3.31
CA PHE A 27 -2.87 5.55 1.89
C PHE A 27 -3.29 7.01 1.73
N GLU A 28 -2.51 7.74 0.95
CA GLU A 28 -2.82 9.09 0.51
C GLU A 28 -2.83 9.09 -1.01
N CYS A 29 -3.96 9.45 -1.62
CA CYS A 29 -4.13 9.39 -3.05
C CYS A 29 -4.81 10.66 -3.56
N TYR A 30 -4.48 11.07 -4.78
CA TYR A 30 -5.05 12.26 -5.40
C TYR A 30 -6.57 12.15 -5.65
N ASN A 31 -7.07 10.94 -5.91
CA ASN A 31 -8.51 10.70 -6.09
C ASN A 31 -8.93 9.30 -5.62
N THR A 32 -10.25 9.11 -5.49
CA THR A 32 -10.87 7.87 -5.01
C THR A 32 -10.64 6.67 -5.93
N LYS A 33 -10.54 6.88 -7.25
CA LYS A 33 -10.24 5.80 -8.20
C LYS A 33 -8.85 5.21 -7.93
N MET A 34 -7.87 6.06 -7.66
CA MET A 34 -6.50 5.65 -7.33
C MET A 34 -6.44 4.96 -5.98
N LEU A 35 -7.11 5.51 -4.96
CA LEU A 35 -7.21 4.86 -3.65
C LEU A 35 -7.77 3.44 -3.78
N ARG A 36 -8.86 3.25 -4.54
CA ARG A 36 -9.45 1.93 -4.78
C ARG A 36 -8.45 0.96 -5.42
N VAL A 37 -7.74 1.39 -6.46
CA VAL A 37 -6.74 0.55 -7.14
C VAL A 37 -5.58 0.19 -6.20
N ALA A 38 -5.06 1.18 -5.47
CA ALA A 38 -3.92 1.01 -4.57
C ALA A 38 -4.24 0.07 -3.39
N VAL A 39 -5.42 0.23 -2.78
CA VAL A 39 -5.88 -0.59 -1.66
C VAL A 39 -6.16 -2.02 -2.12
N ASN A 40 -6.85 -2.21 -3.26
CA ASN A 40 -7.14 -3.55 -3.76
C ASN A 40 -5.85 -4.34 -4.05
N SER A 41 -4.90 -3.72 -4.76
CA SER A 41 -3.61 -4.35 -5.03
C SER A 41 -2.85 -4.69 -3.75
N PHE A 42 -2.89 -3.83 -2.73
CA PHE A 42 -2.29 -4.14 -1.43
C PHE A 42 -2.92 -5.37 -0.77
N LEU A 43 -4.25 -5.46 -0.75
CA LEU A 43 -4.96 -6.58 -0.12
C LEU A 43 -4.72 -7.91 -0.84
N GLU A 44 -4.58 -7.89 -2.17
CA GLU A 44 -4.17 -9.07 -2.95
C GLU A 44 -2.79 -9.57 -2.51
N TYR A 45 -1.81 -8.67 -2.38
CA TYR A 45 -0.49 -9.02 -1.88
C TYR A 45 -0.51 -9.48 -0.43
N LEU A 46 -1.27 -8.82 0.44
CA LEU A 46 -1.40 -9.21 1.83
C LEU A 46 -1.97 -10.62 1.94
N THR A 47 -3.00 -10.94 1.15
CA THR A 47 -3.61 -12.27 1.10
C THR A 47 -2.62 -13.34 0.64
N MET A 48 -1.81 -13.04 -0.38
CA MET A 48 -0.77 -13.95 -0.84
C MET A 48 0.25 -14.23 0.26
N VAL A 49 0.75 -13.17 0.92
CA VAL A 49 1.72 -13.31 2.02
C VAL A 49 1.12 -14.13 3.15
N THR A 50 -0.10 -13.84 3.61
CA THR A 50 -0.71 -14.57 4.72
C THR A 50 -0.91 -16.04 4.40
N ARG A 51 -1.28 -16.39 3.17
CA ARG A 51 -1.38 -17.80 2.73
C ARG A 51 -0.03 -18.51 2.75
N THR A 52 1.02 -17.84 2.27
CA THR A 52 2.38 -18.42 2.34
C THR A 52 2.80 -18.65 3.79
N LEU A 53 2.48 -17.72 4.70
CA LEU A 53 2.75 -17.93 6.12
C LEU A 53 1.94 -19.11 6.68
N GLU A 54 0.66 -19.23 6.35
CA GLU A 54 -0.16 -20.38 6.77
C GLU A 54 0.44 -21.71 6.28
N GLU A 55 0.79 -21.80 5.00
CA GLU A 55 1.38 -23.01 4.41
C GLU A 55 2.76 -23.37 4.99
N ASP A 56 3.62 -22.36 5.24
CA ASP A 56 4.98 -22.56 5.72
C ASP A 56 5.06 -22.82 7.24
N PHE A 57 4.10 -22.30 8.02
CA PHE A 57 4.10 -22.38 9.49
C PHE A 57 3.08 -23.37 10.10
N GLU A 58 2.14 -23.93 9.32
CA GLU A 58 1.24 -25.02 9.77
C GLU A 58 1.78 -26.44 9.54
N ASN A 59 3.00 -26.59 9.00
CA ASN A 59 3.74 -27.86 8.91
C ASN A 59 4.79 -28.00 10.02
#